data_AF-A0A8T3TGK3-F1
#
_entry.id   AF-A0A8T3TGK3-F1
#
_cell.length_a   1.000
_cell.length_b   1.000
_cell.length_c   1.000
_cell.angle_alpha   90.00
_cell.angle_beta   90.00
_cell.angle_gamma   90.00
#
_symmetry.space_group_name_H-M   'P 1'
#
loop_
_entity.id
_entity.type
_entity.pdbx_description
1 polymer ?
#
loop_
_entity_poly.entity_id
_entity_poly.type
_entity_poly.pdbx_seq_one_letter_code
_entity_poly.pdbx_strand_id
1 'polypeptide(L)'
;MPAASGTTEPLATRLPAGSYRFTAGQAGVVTIRLSGGGVALESMEPNDGWSHRPDGSDAEGGEIELRFVGPDPAGLDFAAERDDDGTLDTRIAESTVAGDRQRTATSGDAGAVTFTIVGEQLRVDDARAENQAGWHIVEDEFDEEGFSIAFANAGRSTGIRMSAELGDDQRLEMETHTRIGLRLPGRASRRGTRSDPDDHAATDGAPHAHGRR
;
A
#
# COMPACT_ATOMS: atom_id res chain seq x y z
N MET A 1 -1.62 16.67 -31.22
CA MET A 1 -2.18 17.33 -30.02
C MET A 1 -2.14 16.32 -28.89
N PRO A 2 -1.48 16.59 -27.76
CA PRO A 2 -1.45 15.65 -26.64
C PRO A 2 -2.85 15.52 -26.04
N ALA A 3 -3.32 14.28 -25.85
CA ALA A 3 -4.56 14.01 -25.13
C ALA A 3 -4.33 14.36 -23.66
N ALA A 4 -5.16 15.24 -23.11
CA ALA A 4 -5.17 15.51 -21.67
C ALA A 4 -5.58 14.22 -20.96
N SER A 5 -4.64 13.60 -20.25
CA SER A 5 -4.93 12.54 -19.29
C SER A 5 -5.74 13.17 -18.15
N GLY A 6 -7.06 13.16 -18.27
CA GLY A 6 -7.96 13.54 -17.19
C GLY A 6 -7.92 12.45 -16.12
N THR A 7 -7.16 12.68 -15.06
CA THR A 7 -7.21 11.86 -13.85
C THR A 7 -8.62 12.00 -13.28
N THR A 8 -9.44 10.97 -13.45
CA THR A 8 -10.79 10.95 -12.88
C THR A 8 -10.63 10.62 -11.40
N GLU A 9 -10.73 11.63 -10.55
CA GLU A 9 -10.66 11.42 -9.11
C GLU A 9 -11.81 10.47 -8.67
N PRO A 10 -11.53 9.50 -7.80
CA PRO A 10 -12.54 8.61 -7.26
C PRO A 10 -13.60 9.42 -6.51
N LEU A 11 -14.88 9.12 -6.75
CA LEU A 11 -15.99 9.73 -5.99
C LEU A 11 -16.09 9.05 -4.63
N ALA A 12 -15.98 9.77 -3.52
CA ALA A 12 -16.12 9.17 -2.19
C ALA A 12 -17.55 8.62 -1.95
N THR A 13 -17.63 7.43 -1.34
CA THR A 13 -18.87 6.86 -0.82
C THR A 13 -18.86 7.02 0.69
N ARG A 14 -19.87 7.72 1.23
CA ARG A 14 -20.00 7.93 2.67
C ARG A 14 -20.06 6.60 3.41
N LEU A 15 -19.15 6.41 4.35
CA LEU A 15 -19.14 5.26 5.23
C LEU A 15 -20.33 5.29 6.20
N PRO A 16 -21.00 4.14 6.44
CA PRO A 16 -22.02 4.06 7.47
C PRO A 16 -21.41 4.25 8.85
N ALA A 17 -22.16 4.88 9.76
CA ALA A 17 -21.79 4.90 11.17
C ALA A 17 -21.76 3.45 11.71
N GLY A 18 -20.82 3.17 12.59
CA GLY A 18 -20.61 1.81 13.12
C GLY A 18 -19.20 1.59 13.63
N SER A 19 -18.92 0.35 14.02
CA SER A 19 -17.63 -0.10 14.51
C SER A 19 -16.80 -0.73 13.40
N TYR A 20 -15.52 -0.39 13.34
CA TYR A 20 -14.55 -0.84 12.36
C TYR A 20 -13.35 -1.42 13.10
N ARG A 21 -12.92 -2.61 12.71
CA ARG A 21 -11.87 -3.37 13.38
C ARG A 21 -10.64 -3.50 12.47
N PHE A 22 -9.48 -3.13 12.99
CA PHE A 22 -8.20 -3.12 12.29
C PHE A 22 -7.17 -3.98 13.03
N THR A 23 -6.38 -4.75 12.28
CA THR A 23 -5.24 -5.50 12.84
C THR A 23 -3.99 -4.65 12.72
N ALA A 24 -3.43 -4.23 13.85
CA ALA A 24 -2.18 -3.48 13.94
C ALA A 24 -0.98 -4.45 13.88
N GLY A 25 -0.92 -5.28 12.83
CA GLY A 25 0.11 -6.32 12.67
C GLY A 25 0.23 -7.24 13.88
N GLN A 26 1.45 -7.39 14.38
CA GLN A 26 1.77 -8.18 15.57
C GLN A 26 1.41 -7.48 16.89
N ALA A 27 1.12 -6.18 16.87
CA ALA A 27 0.89 -5.40 18.08
C ALA A 27 -0.48 -5.65 18.73
N GLY A 28 -1.48 -5.98 17.92
CA GLY A 28 -2.83 -6.30 18.41
C GLY A 28 -3.92 -5.85 17.46
N VAL A 29 -5.07 -5.54 18.05
CA VAL A 29 -6.27 -5.13 17.33
C VAL A 29 -6.77 -3.79 17.86
N VAL A 30 -7.16 -2.91 16.94
CA VAL A 30 -7.81 -1.62 17.24
C VAL A 30 -9.23 -1.66 16.71
N THR A 31 -10.20 -1.29 17.55
CA THR A 31 -11.58 -1.07 17.12
C THR A 31 -11.92 0.40 17.27
N ILE A 32 -12.36 1.02 16.20
CA ILE A 32 -12.80 2.42 16.18
C ILE A 32 -14.28 2.50 15.86
N ARG A 33 -14.93 3.56 16.31
CA ARG A 33 -16.33 3.86 16.06
C ARG A 33 -16.46 5.13 15.22
N LEU A 34 -17.15 5.03 14.10
CA LEU A 34 -17.57 6.18 13.31
C LEU A 34 -18.96 6.65 13.78
N SER A 35 -19.06 7.92 14.17
CA SER A 35 -20.34 8.54 14.55
C SER A 35 -20.35 10.04 14.28
N GLY A 36 -21.48 10.57 13.80
CA GLY A 36 -21.73 12.02 13.80
C GLY A 36 -20.72 12.91 13.07
N GLY A 37 -19.90 12.34 12.17
CA GLY A 37 -18.83 13.07 11.48
C GLY A 37 -17.43 12.84 12.05
N GLY A 38 -17.29 12.19 13.20
CA GLY A 38 -15.99 11.88 13.81
C GLY A 38 -15.64 10.39 13.81
N VAL A 39 -14.41 10.13 14.23
CA VAL A 39 -13.84 8.82 14.55
C VAL A 39 -13.47 8.83 16.04
N ALA A 40 -13.75 7.74 16.74
CA ALA A 40 -13.43 7.59 18.16
C ALA A 40 -12.88 6.19 18.44
N LEU A 41 -11.90 6.07 19.34
CA LEU A 41 -11.40 4.78 19.76
C LEU A 41 -12.49 4.07 20.59
N GLU A 42 -12.88 2.86 20.19
CA GLU A 42 -13.85 2.04 20.92
C GLU A 42 -13.17 1.03 21.82
N SER A 43 -12.20 0.29 21.28
CA SER A 43 -11.40 -0.65 22.07
C SER A 43 -10.01 -0.83 21.48
N MET A 44 -9.10 -1.31 22.32
CA MET A 44 -7.76 -1.74 21.92
C MET A 44 -7.42 -3.03 22.66
N GLU A 45 -6.96 -4.03 21.91
CA GLU A 45 -6.59 -5.35 22.39
C GLU A 45 -5.14 -5.64 21.96
N PRO A 46 -4.13 -5.19 22.75
CA PRO A 46 -2.74 -5.52 22.48
C PRO A 46 -2.49 -7.03 22.61
N ASN A 47 -1.63 -7.57 21.75
CA ASN A 47 -1.17 -8.96 21.86
C ASN A 47 -0.18 -9.12 23.03
N ASP A 48 0.10 -10.37 23.41
CA ASP A 48 1.07 -10.69 24.46
C ASP A 48 2.44 -10.05 24.19
N GLY A 49 3.00 -9.41 25.21
CA GLY A 49 4.28 -8.69 25.11
C GLY A 49 4.17 -7.27 24.53
N TRP A 50 2.99 -6.87 24.06
CA TRP A 50 2.72 -5.51 23.62
C TRP A 50 1.95 -4.73 24.68
N SER A 51 2.23 -3.43 24.72
CA SER A 51 1.50 -2.46 25.52
C SER A 51 1.15 -1.27 24.64
N HIS A 52 0.26 -0.41 25.12
CA HIS A 52 -0.04 0.85 24.45
C HIS A 52 0.19 2.01 25.39
N ARG A 53 0.53 3.15 24.80
CA ARG A 53 0.46 4.44 25.48
C ARG A 53 -0.45 5.34 24.64
N PRO A 54 -1.51 5.89 25.24
CA PRO A 54 -2.21 7.01 24.60
C PRO A 54 -1.18 8.12 24.40
N ASP A 55 -0.92 8.51 23.16
CA ASP A 55 0.05 9.57 22.87
C ASP A 55 -0.62 10.93 22.98
N GLY A 56 -1.18 11.26 24.15
CA GLY A 56 -1.67 12.61 24.50
C GLY A 56 -2.76 13.24 23.63
N SER A 57 -3.14 12.65 22.50
CA SER A 57 -4.17 13.11 21.60
C SER A 57 -5.53 12.63 22.12
N ASP A 58 -6.17 13.45 22.95
CA ASP A 58 -7.60 13.33 23.19
C ASP A 58 -8.30 13.34 21.81
N ALA A 59 -9.10 12.31 21.53
CA ALA A 59 -9.82 12.10 20.26
C ALA A 59 -10.87 13.17 19.92
N GLU A 60 -10.79 14.36 20.52
CA GLU A 60 -11.60 15.53 20.22
C GLU A 60 -11.05 16.24 18.97
N GLY A 61 -11.23 15.64 17.79
CA GLY A 61 -10.72 16.28 16.57
C GLY A 61 -10.99 15.58 15.24
N GLY A 62 -11.38 14.31 15.23
CA GLY A 62 -11.55 13.58 13.96
C GLY A 62 -10.35 12.74 13.55
N GLU A 63 -9.34 12.63 14.41
CA GLU A 63 -8.18 11.76 14.27
C GLU A 63 -7.92 10.95 15.56
N ILE A 64 -7.37 9.76 15.39
CA ILE A 64 -6.85 8.89 16.45
C ILE A 64 -5.39 8.60 16.13
N GLU A 65 -4.49 8.84 17.07
CA GLU A 65 -3.09 8.40 17.00
C GLU A 65 -2.78 7.51 18.21
N LEU A 66 -2.17 6.35 17.97
CA LEU A 66 -1.90 5.34 18.98
C LEU A 66 -0.51 4.75 18.76
N ARG A 67 0.29 4.70 19.82
CA ARG A 67 1.58 4.01 19.81
C ARG A 67 1.51 2.72 20.59
N PHE A 68 1.81 1.62 19.90
CA PHE A 68 2.08 0.32 20.49
C PHE A 68 3.57 0.18 20.78
N VAL A 69 3.89 -0.26 21.98
CA VAL A 69 5.26 -0.52 22.44
C VAL A 69 5.40 -2.01 22.70
N GLY A 70 6.20 -2.67 21.86
CA GLY A 70 6.47 -4.10 21.93
C GLY A 70 7.77 -4.42 22.68
N PRO A 71 8.20 -5.71 22.65
CA PRO A 71 9.51 -6.08 23.15
C PRO A 71 10.62 -5.47 22.29
N ASP A 72 11.53 -4.76 22.96
CA ASP A 72 12.85 -4.25 22.56
C ASP A 72 13.29 -4.45 21.09
N PRO A 73 13.47 -3.40 20.26
CA PRO A 73 12.94 -2.03 20.29
C PRO A 73 11.78 -1.86 19.29
N ALA A 74 10.84 -2.82 19.25
CA ALA A 74 9.72 -2.77 18.31
C ALA A 74 8.68 -1.70 18.72
N GLY A 75 8.35 -0.83 17.77
CA GLY A 75 7.28 0.16 17.89
C GLY A 75 6.37 0.08 16.68
N LEU A 76 5.08 0.29 16.90
CA LEU A 76 4.09 0.40 15.84
C LEU A 76 3.16 1.56 16.14
N ASP A 77 3.01 2.45 15.18
CA ASP A 77 2.11 3.59 15.26
C ASP A 77 0.86 3.29 14.42
N PHE A 78 -0.31 3.49 15.01
CA PHE A 78 -1.60 3.39 14.35
C PHE A 78 -2.23 4.77 14.32
N ALA A 79 -2.61 5.24 13.14
CA ALA A 79 -3.41 6.44 12.97
C ALA A 79 -4.72 6.12 12.25
N ALA A 80 -5.78 6.84 12.58
CA ALA A 80 -7.05 6.78 11.86
C ALA A 80 -7.69 8.16 11.82
N GLU A 81 -8.00 8.64 10.61
CA GLU A 81 -8.65 9.92 10.39
C GLU A 81 -9.83 9.78 9.43
N ARG A 82 -10.79 10.69 9.56
CA ARG A 82 -11.90 10.78 8.63
C ARG A 82 -11.73 12.01 7.76
N ASP A 83 -11.57 11.77 6.46
CA ASP A 83 -11.50 12.83 5.45
C ASP A 83 -12.81 13.61 5.29
N ASP A 84 -12.69 14.83 4.76
CA ASP A 84 -13.81 15.71 4.42
C ASP A 84 -14.77 15.10 3.39
N ASP A 85 -14.28 14.22 2.52
CA ASP A 85 -15.07 13.49 1.53
C ASP A 85 -15.87 12.32 2.14
N GLY A 86 -15.63 12.04 3.42
CA GLY A 86 -16.26 10.99 4.20
C GLY A 86 -15.59 9.62 4.08
N THR A 87 -14.40 9.51 3.48
CA THR A 87 -13.56 8.32 3.58
C THR A 87 -12.91 8.21 4.96
N LEU A 88 -12.61 6.97 5.34
CA LEU A 88 -11.81 6.67 6.52
C LEU A 88 -10.43 6.26 6.03
N ASP A 89 -9.44 7.00 6.46
CA ASP A 89 -8.04 6.75 6.25
C ASP A 89 -7.46 6.13 7.52
N THR A 90 -6.66 5.08 7.38
CA THR A 90 -5.98 4.44 8.50
C THR A 90 -4.57 4.07 8.10
N ARG A 91 -3.64 4.30 9.00
CA ARG A 91 -2.22 4.11 8.78
C ARG A 91 -1.65 3.23 9.88
N ILE A 92 -0.88 2.23 9.51
CA ILE A 92 -0.10 1.40 10.42
C ILE A 92 1.35 1.51 9.98
N ALA A 93 2.20 2.12 10.80
CA ALA A 93 3.62 2.27 10.55
C ALA A 93 4.41 1.43 11.55
N GLU A 94 5.28 0.55 11.07
CA GLU A 94 6.18 -0.27 11.86
C GLU A 94 7.62 0.08 11.51
N SER A 95 8.45 0.36 12.52
CA SER A 95 9.88 0.62 12.33
C SER A 95 10.70 -0.46 13.05
N THR A 96 11.52 -1.19 12.30
CA THR A 96 12.35 -2.27 12.86
C THR A 96 13.78 -2.20 12.34
N VAL A 97 14.73 -2.69 13.13
CA VAL A 97 16.11 -2.87 12.63
C VAL A 97 16.07 -3.84 11.44
N ALA A 98 16.62 -3.38 10.32
CA ALA A 98 16.85 -4.17 9.13
C ALA A 98 18.04 -5.11 9.38
N GLY A 99 17.93 -6.31 8.86
CA GLY A 99 19.02 -7.28 8.85
C GLY A 99 18.83 -8.13 7.62
N ASP A 100 19.93 -8.69 7.11
CA ASP A 100 19.92 -9.48 5.88
C ASP A 100 19.06 -10.74 6.05
N ARG A 101 17.80 -10.65 5.62
CA ARG A 101 16.82 -11.71 5.74
C ARG A 101 15.67 -11.51 4.77
N GLN A 102 15.04 -12.61 4.41
CA GLN A 102 13.75 -12.60 3.76
C GLN A 102 12.66 -12.29 4.79
N ARG A 103 11.68 -11.48 4.39
CA ARG A 103 10.48 -11.14 5.17
C ARG A 103 9.24 -11.28 4.30
N THR A 104 8.11 -11.48 4.96
CA THR A 104 6.79 -11.42 4.32
C THR A 104 5.92 -10.46 5.12
N ALA A 105 5.47 -9.40 4.46
CA ALA A 105 4.48 -8.46 4.96
C ALA A 105 3.09 -8.86 4.49
N THR A 106 2.07 -8.75 5.35
CA THR A 106 0.68 -9.10 5.01
C THR A 106 -0.25 -7.93 5.30
N SER A 107 -1.19 -7.68 4.40
CA SER A 107 -2.21 -6.65 4.59
C SER A 107 -3.59 -7.29 4.79
N GLY A 108 -3.75 -8.00 5.91
CA GLY A 108 -4.97 -8.75 6.22
C GLY A 108 -5.41 -9.66 5.06
N ASP A 109 -6.66 -9.50 4.63
CA ASP A 109 -7.25 -10.25 3.51
C ASP A 109 -6.82 -9.76 2.13
N ALA A 110 -6.06 -8.65 2.00
CA ALA A 110 -5.79 -8.06 0.70
C ALA A 110 -4.70 -8.80 -0.07
N GLY A 111 -3.65 -9.21 0.63
CA GLY A 111 -2.50 -9.82 0.00
C GLY A 111 -1.26 -9.87 0.90
N ALA A 112 -0.17 -10.31 0.29
CA ALA A 112 1.13 -10.41 0.93
C ALA A 112 2.25 -10.02 -0.04
N VAL A 113 3.34 -9.49 0.52
CA VAL A 113 4.56 -9.13 -0.21
C VAL A 113 5.72 -9.82 0.48
N THR A 114 6.46 -10.65 -0.26
CA THR A 114 7.71 -11.26 0.19
C THR A 114 8.87 -10.49 -0.43
N PHE A 115 9.82 -10.10 0.41
CA PHE A 115 11.00 -9.33 -0.01
C PHE A 115 12.22 -9.77 0.79
N THR A 116 13.41 -9.53 0.23
CA THR A 116 14.68 -9.81 0.85
C THR A 116 15.48 -8.52 1.01
N ILE A 117 16.06 -8.33 2.20
CA ILE A 117 17.01 -7.25 2.48
C ILE A 117 18.42 -7.82 2.30
N VAL A 118 19.27 -7.16 1.52
CA VAL A 118 20.69 -7.52 1.34
C VAL A 118 21.54 -6.25 1.43
N GLY A 119 22.22 -6.05 2.56
CA GLY A 119 22.93 -4.81 2.85
C GLY A 119 21.96 -3.63 2.90
N GLU A 120 22.16 -2.68 1.99
CA GLU A 120 21.36 -1.44 1.88
C GLU A 120 20.28 -1.54 0.79
N GLN A 121 20.00 -2.74 0.28
CA GLN A 121 19.04 -2.93 -0.81
C GLN A 121 17.82 -3.73 -0.36
N LEU A 122 16.65 -3.28 -0.80
CA LEU A 122 15.41 -4.03 -0.70
C LEU A 122 15.08 -4.66 -2.06
N ARG A 123 14.87 -5.98 -2.09
CA ARG A 123 14.41 -6.69 -3.30
C ARG A 123 13.08 -7.38 -3.05
N VAL A 124 12.05 -7.02 -3.81
CA VAL A 124 10.78 -7.75 -3.80
C VAL A 124 10.93 -9.08 -4.54
N ASP A 125 10.59 -10.17 -3.87
CA ASP A 125 10.67 -11.53 -4.41
C ASP A 125 9.31 -12.00 -4.97
N ASP A 126 8.22 -11.66 -4.28
CA ASP A 126 6.84 -12.00 -4.66
C ASP A 126 5.84 -10.96 -4.12
N ALA A 127 4.80 -10.67 -4.90
CA ALA A 127 3.69 -9.82 -4.50
C ALA A 127 2.38 -10.44 -5.00
N ARG A 128 1.48 -10.76 -4.07
CA ARG A 128 0.25 -11.49 -4.39
C ARG A 128 -0.96 -10.87 -3.72
N ALA A 129 -2.05 -10.73 -4.47
CA ALA A 129 -3.37 -10.42 -3.94
C ALA A 129 -4.13 -11.71 -3.60
N GLU A 130 -4.94 -11.68 -2.56
CA GLU A 130 -5.85 -12.79 -2.22
C GLU A 130 -7.13 -12.70 -3.06
N ASN A 131 -7.07 -13.31 -4.24
CA ASN A 131 -8.11 -13.22 -5.26
C ASN A 131 -9.47 -13.77 -4.80
N GLN A 132 -9.50 -14.71 -3.83
CA GLN A 132 -10.76 -15.31 -3.36
C GLN A 132 -11.68 -14.28 -2.68
N ALA A 133 -11.11 -13.21 -2.13
CA ALA A 133 -11.85 -12.12 -1.49
C ALA A 133 -12.13 -10.94 -2.44
N GLY A 134 -11.78 -11.05 -3.73
CA GLY A 134 -12.00 -10.00 -4.73
C GLY A 134 -10.94 -8.89 -4.74
N TRP A 135 -9.81 -9.11 -4.07
CA TRP A 135 -8.65 -8.22 -4.12
C TRP A 135 -7.84 -8.41 -5.38
N HIS A 136 -7.22 -7.32 -5.84
CA HIS A 136 -6.25 -7.34 -6.94
C HIS A 136 -5.24 -6.22 -6.74
N ILE A 137 -4.02 -6.42 -7.25
CA ILE A 137 -3.01 -5.37 -7.33
C ILE A 137 -3.42 -4.39 -8.45
N VAL A 138 -3.42 -3.10 -8.14
CA VAL A 138 -3.75 -2.02 -9.09
C VAL A 138 -2.54 -1.15 -9.44
N GLU A 139 -1.53 -1.13 -8.58
CA GLU A 139 -0.29 -0.39 -8.76
C GLU A 139 0.82 -1.10 -8.00
N ASP A 140 2.01 -1.12 -8.61
CA ASP A 140 3.25 -1.61 -8.03
C ASP A 140 4.42 -0.72 -8.47
N GLU A 141 5.20 -0.27 -7.49
CA GLU A 141 6.40 0.54 -7.67
C GLU A 141 7.53 -0.08 -6.83
N PHE A 142 8.71 -0.21 -7.44
CA PHE A 142 9.88 -0.84 -6.84
C PHE A 142 11.13 -0.04 -7.23
N ASP A 143 11.99 0.21 -6.26
CA ASP A 143 13.33 0.76 -6.46
C ASP A 143 14.33 0.07 -5.51
N GLU A 144 15.54 0.63 -5.39
CA GLU A 144 16.60 0.05 -4.55
C GLU A 144 16.36 0.27 -3.05
N GLU A 145 15.63 1.33 -2.71
CA GLU A 145 15.40 1.82 -1.34
C GLU A 145 14.09 1.26 -0.77
N GLY A 146 13.13 0.89 -1.62
CA GLY A 146 11.82 0.46 -1.17
C GLY A 146 10.86 -0.09 -2.22
N PHE A 147 9.61 -0.25 -1.78
CA PHE A 147 8.49 -0.60 -2.64
C PHE A 147 7.18 0.05 -2.17
N SER A 148 6.22 0.14 -3.10
CA SER A 148 4.85 0.55 -2.85
C SER A 148 3.91 -0.31 -3.69
N ILE A 149 2.98 -1.02 -3.04
CA ILE A 149 2.01 -1.91 -3.70
C ILE A 149 0.62 -1.52 -3.24
N ALA A 150 -0.26 -1.20 -4.20
CA ALA A 150 -1.65 -0.89 -3.94
C ALA A 150 -2.56 -2.07 -4.32
N PHE A 151 -3.37 -2.50 -3.35
CA PHE A 151 -4.44 -3.47 -3.46
C PHE A 151 -5.78 -2.76 -3.51
N ALA A 152 -6.70 -3.26 -4.32
CA ALA A 152 -8.05 -2.71 -4.39
C ALA A 152 -9.11 -3.81 -4.36
N ASN A 153 -10.23 -3.53 -3.69
CA ASN A 153 -11.40 -4.38 -3.67
C ASN A 153 -12.64 -3.59 -4.08
N ALA A 154 -13.02 -3.74 -5.35
CA ALA A 154 -14.18 -3.03 -5.91
C ALA A 154 -15.51 -3.43 -5.25
N GLY A 155 -15.61 -4.65 -4.72
CA GLY A 155 -16.80 -5.11 -4.00
C GLY A 155 -16.96 -4.49 -2.61
N ARG A 156 -15.86 -3.99 -2.02
CA ARG A 156 -15.83 -3.40 -0.66
C ARG A 156 -15.60 -1.89 -0.64
N SER A 157 -15.37 -1.26 -1.81
CA SER A 157 -14.96 0.16 -1.88
C SER A 157 -13.75 0.45 -0.98
N THR A 158 -12.78 -0.46 -0.97
CA THR A 158 -11.59 -0.40 -0.09
C THR A 158 -10.34 -0.46 -0.94
N GLY A 159 -9.38 0.39 -0.62
CA GLY A 159 -8.01 0.33 -1.12
C GLY A 159 -7.06 0.12 0.05
N ILE A 160 -5.99 -0.63 -0.17
CA ILE A 160 -4.89 -0.74 0.77
C ILE A 160 -3.58 -0.52 0.02
N ARG A 161 -2.74 0.41 0.47
CA ARG A 161 -1.37 0.54 0.01
C ARG A 161 -0.44 -0.01 1.09
N MET A 162 0.47 -0.87 0.69
CA MET A 162 1.58 -1.34 1.52
C MET A 162 2.85 -0.76 0.93
N SER A 163 3.68 -0.13 1.76
CA SER A 163 5.01 0.32 1.36
C SER A 163 6.04 -0.11 2.38
N ALA A 164 7.28 -0.23 1.93
CA ALA A 164 8.42 -0.33 2.82
C ALA A 164 9.61 0.44 2.25
N GLU A 165 10.36 1.07 3.14
CA GLU A 165 11.56 1.86 2.82
C GLU A 165 12.67 1.47 3.81
N LEU A 166 13.89 1.36 3.31
CA LEU A 166 15.08 1.11 4.12
C LEU A 166 15.83 2.43 4.33
N GLY A 167 15.81 2.93 5.56
CA GLY A 167 16.52 4.15 5.92
C GLY A 167 18.04 3.96 6.06
N ASP A 168 18.77 5.08 5.99
CA ASP A 168 20.24 5.16 6.14
C ASP A 168 20.76 4.56 7.45
N ASP A 169 19.92 4.51 8.50
CA ASP A 169 20.25 3.95 9.80
C ASP A 169 19.99 2.44 9.90
N GLN A 170 19.80 1.78 8.74
CA GLN A 170 19.44 0.37 8.62
C GLN A 170 18.14 0.05 9.36
N ARG A 171 17.17 0.95 9.34
CA ARG A 171 15.81 0.66 9.81
C ARG A 171 14.89 0.46 8.61
N LEU A 172 14.15 -0.63 8.66
CA LEU A 172 13.03 -0.86 7.76
C LEU A 172 11.82 -0.14 8.33
N GLU A 173 11.33 0.85 7.61
CA GLU A 173 10.03 1.48 7.83
C GLU A 173 9.02 0.81 6.93
N MET A 174 8.02 0.16 7.51
CA MET A 174 6.96 -0.52 6.79
C MET A 174 5.64 0.14 7.13
N GLU A 175 4.89 0.51 6.10
CA GLU A 175 3.62 1.18 6.26
C GLU A 175 2.50 0.42 5.56
N THR A 176 1.36 0.31 6.21
CA THR A 176 0.10 -0.11 5.59
C THR A 176 -0.93 0.99 5.76
N HIS A 177 -1.35 1.56 4.65
CA HIS A 177 -2.38 2.57 4.58
C HIS A 177 -3.65 1.92 4.02
N THR A 178 -4.72 1.84 4.82
CA THR A 178 -6.04 1.38 4.39
C THR A 178 -7.02 2.54 4.26
N ARG A 179 -7.61 2.69 3.06
CA ARG A 179 -8.65 3.69 2.78
C ARG A 179 -9.98 3.03 2.45
N ILE A 180 -11.02 3.37 3.21
CA ILE A 180 -12.36 2.80 3.07
C ILE A 180 -13.34 3.88 2.56
N GLY A 181 -14.23 3.50 1.66
CA GLY A 181 -15.23 4.40 1.05
C GLY A 181 -14.83 4.87 -0.35
N LEU A 182 -13.80 4.27 -0.95
CA LEU A 182 -13.37 4.60 -2.31
C LEU A 182 -14.34 4.04 -3.34
N ARG A 183 -14.96 4.91 -4.14
CA ARG A 183 -15.55 4.47 -5.41
C ARG A 183 -14.44 4.47 -6.43
N LEU A 184 -13.81 3.31 -6.59
CA LEU A 184 -12.78 3.13 -7.62
C LEU A 184 -13.38 3.53 -8.97
N PRO A 185 -12.72 4.41 -9.75
CA PRO A 185 -13.17 4.69 -11.10
C PRO A 185 -13.21 3.35 -11.83
N GLY A 186 -14.39 2.96 -12.31
CA GLY A 186 -14.56 1.69 -12.99
C GLY A 186 -13.50 1.59 -14.07
N ARG A 187 -12.59 0.59 -13.97
CA ARG A 187 -11.38 0.43 -14.77
C ARG A 187 -11.59 1.04 -16.15
N ALA A 188 -11.09 2.26 -16.37
CA ALA A 188 -10.84 2.72 -17.71
C ALA A 188 -9.75 1.77 -18.20
N SER A 189 -10.17 0.72 -18.89
CA SER A 189 -9.27 -0.30 -19.41
C SER A 189 -8.17 0.46 -20.11
N ARG A 190 -6.97 0.48 -19.53
CA ARG A 190 -5.76 0.89 -20.24
C ARG A 190 -5.61 -0.17 -21.32
N ARG A 191 -6.30 0.07 -22.44
CA ARG A 191 -6.08 -0.61 -23.70
C ARG A 191 -4.63 -0.28 -24.00
N GLY A 192 -3.74 -1.22 -23.67
CA GLY A 192 -2.32 -1.08 -23.94
C GLY A 192 -2.19 -0.58 -25.36
N THR A 193 -1.49 0.54 -25.51
CA THR A 193 -0.89 0.89 -26.78
C THR A 193 0.07 -0.25 -27.08
N ARG A 194 -0.45 -1.28 -27.76
CA ARG A 194 0.32 -2.27 -28.46
C ARG A 194 1.23 -1.45 -29.35
N SER A 195 2.50 -1.34 -28.98
CA SER A 195 3.51 -0.77 -29.85
C SER A 195 3.39 -1.52 -31.16
N ASP A 196 2.96 -0.81 -32.21
CA ASP A 196 3.04 -1.33 -33.56
C ASP A 196 4.50 -1.74 -33.81
N PRO A 197 4.75 -2.98 -34.25
CA PRO A 197 6.07 -3.36 -34.73
C PRO A 197 6.25 -2.75 -36.13
N ASP A 198 6.56 -1.45 -36.18
CA ASP A 198 6.98 -0.81 -37.42
C ASP A 198 8.41 -1.27 -37.77
N ASP A 199 8.43 -2.26 -38.64
CA ASP A 199 9.03 -2.13 -39.97
C ASP A 199 10.51 -1.72 -40.03
N HIS A 200 11.40 -2.64 -39.63
CA HIS A 200 12.72 -2.69 -40.27
C HIS A 200 12.58 -3.31 -41.66
N ALA A 201 12.22 -2.47 -42.61
CA ALA A 201 12.32 -2.76 -44.04
C ALA A 201 13.75 -3.22 -44.38
N ALA A 202 13.85 -4.43 -44.90
CA ALA A 202 15.03 -4.96 -45.55
C ALA A 202 15.39 -4.08 -46.75
N THR A 203 16.55 -3.42 -46.71
CA THR A 203 17.18 -2.90 -47.92
C THR A 203 18.04 -4.00 -48.53
N ASP A 204 17.46 -4.67 -49.54
CA ASP A 204 18.16 -5.37 -50.60
C ASP A 204 19.18 -4.43 -51.27
N GLY A 205 20.47 -4.79 -51.20
CA GLY A 205 21.56 -4.12 -51.91
C GLY A 205 22.39 -5.14 -52.69
N ALA A 206 22.11 -5.21 -53.99
CA ALA A 206 22.60 -6.18 -54.98
C ALA A 206 24.14 -6.19 -55.19
N PRO A 207 24.69 -7.25 -55.85
CA PRO A 207 26.13 -7.48 -55.98
C PRO A 207 26.72 -6.75 -57.20
N HIS A 208 27.92 -6.18 -57.06
CA HIS A 208 28.75 -5.80 -58.20
C HIS A 208 30.09 -6.51 -58.17
N ALA A 209 30.21 -7.49 -59.07
CA ALA A 209 31.48 -7.99 -59.55
C ALA A 209 32.12 -6.97 -60.49
N HIS A 210 33.40 -6.65 -60.25
CA HIS A 210 34.31 -6.24 -61.33
C HIS A 210 35.72 -6.77 -61.01
N GLY A 211 36.12 -7.77 -61.79
CA GLY A 211 37.53 -8.16 -61.92
C GLY A 211 38.29 -7.23 -62.87
N ARG A 212 39.57 -7.59 -63.05
CA ARG A 212 40.69 -6.95 -63.80
C ARG A 212 41.60 -6.15 -62.88
N ARG A 213 42.91 -6.41 -62.80
CA ARG A 213 43.85 -7.29 -63.51
C ARG A 213 45.02 -7.57 -62.57
#